data_AF-A0A1D2U6U6-F1
#
_entry.id   AF-A0A1D2U6U6-F1
#
_cell.length_a   1.000
_cell.length_b   1.000
_cell.length_c   1.000
_cell.angle_alpha   90.00
_cell.angle_beta   90.00
_cell.angle_gamma   90.00
#
_symmetry.space_group_name_H-M   'P 1'
#
loop_
_entity.id
_entity.type
_entity.pdbx_description
1 polymer ?
#
loop_
_entity_poly.entity_id
_entity_poly.type
_entity_poly.pdbx_seq_one_letter_code
_entity_poly.pdbx_strand_id
1 'polypeptide(L)'
;MLSRGERTAWAVVAAAILAGAAAAWFTREAWLPEAGPWLQQLWRKSTRPGLETLPPGKRPAPSGNAARGDAALPPPPPRKCVATDGRVTYTNAPCPKGAQEQAVDGAVSVLPQ
;
A
#
# COMPACT_ATOMS: atom_id res chain seq x y z
N MET A 1 -34.42 15.35 -24.72
CA MET A 1 -34.71 13.90 -24.83
C MET A 1 -33.70 13.29 -25.78
N LEU A 2 -32.92 12.29 -25.35
CA LEU A 2 -31.97 11.62 -26.26
C LEU A 2 -32.71 11.02 -27.45
N SER A 3 -32.16 11.23 -28.65
CA SER A 3 -32.66 10.63 -29.89
C SER A 3 -32.63 9.11 -29.81
N ARG A 4 -33.49 8.42 -30.58
CA ARG A 4 -33.61 6.96 -30.57
C ARG A 4 -32.28 6.29 -30.93
N GLY A 5 -31.54 6.83 -31.90
CA GLY A 5 -30.21 6.33 -32.29
C GLY A 5 -29.14 6.56 -31.21
N GLU A 6 -29.23 7.67 -30.49
CA GLU A 6 -28.29 7.98 -29.40
C GLU A 6 -28.48 7.04 -28.21
N ARG A 7 -29.72 6.67 -27.89
CA ARG A 7 -30.00 5.64 -26.87
C ARG A 7 -29.43 4.28 -27.26
N THR A 8 -29.54 3.90 -28.54
CA THR A 8 -28.97 2.63 -29.01
C THR A 8 -27.45 2.64 -28.91
N ALA A 9 -26.81 3.74 -29.27
CA ALA A 9 -25.36 3.91 -29.12
C ALA A 9 -24.93 3.77 -27.65
N TRP A 10 -25.62 4.46 -26.73
CA TRP A 10 -25.37 4.33 -25.30
C TRP A 10 -25.63 2.92 -24.76
N ALA A 11 -26.64 2.23 -25.27
CA ALA A 11 -26.93 0.85 -24.89
C ALA A 11 -25.79 -0.09 -25.32
N VAL A 12 -25.24 0.08 -26.52
CA VAL A 12 -24.08 -0.69 -27.00
C VAL A 12 -22.84 -0.39 -26.16
N VAL A 13 -22.58 0.87 -25.82
CA VAL A 13 -21.46 1.26 -24.95
C VAL A 13 -21.62 0.66 -23.55
N ALA A 14 -22.81 0.75 -22.97
CA ALA A 14 -23.09 0.16 -21.66
C ALA A 14 -22.90 -1.37 -21.69
N ALA A 15 -23.38 -2.05 -22.73
CA ALA A 15 -23.19 -3.48 -22.91
C ALA A 15 -21.70 -3.85 -23.03
N ALA A 16 -20.91 -3.07 -23.78
CA ALA A 16 -19.48 -3.29 -23.92
C ALA A 16 -18.73 -3.10 -22.57
N ILE A 17 -19.09 -2.08 -21.80
CA ILE A 17 -18.51 -1.85 -20.46
C ILE A 17 -18.85 -3.01 -19.52
N LEU A 18 -20.10 -3.46 -19.50
CA LEU A 18 -20.53 -4.58 -18.65
C LEU A 18 -19.83 -5.88 -19.02
N ALA A 19 -19.70 -6.16 -20.32
CA ALA A 19 -18.97 -7.33 -20.81
C ALA A 19 -17.48 -7.27 -20.40
N GLY A 20 -16.83 -6.12 -20.54
CA GLY A 20 -15.44 -5.92 -20.12
C GLY A 20 -15.26 -6.07 -18.61
N ALA A 21 -16.17 -5.50 -17.81
CA ALA A 21 -16.15 -5.65 -16.35
C ALA A 21 -16.34 -7.11 -15.91
N ALA A 22 -17.26 -7.84 -16.55
CA ALA A 22 -17.46 -9.26 -16.29
C ALA A 22 -16.20 -10.08 -16.60
N ALA A 23 -15.56 -9.84 -17.75
CA ALA A 23 -14.32 -10.50 -18.12
C ALA A 23 -13.19 -10.21 -17.12
N ALA A 24 -13.02 -8.94 -16.72
CA ALA A 24 -12.04 -8.55 -15.70
C ALA A 24 -12.33 -9.18 -14.34
N TRP A 25 -13.61 -9.36 -13.98
CA TRP A 25 -13.99 -10.04 -12.75
C TRP A 25 -13.64 -11.53 -12.77
N PHE A 26 -13.84 -12.22 -13.90
CA PHE A 26 -13.46 -13.63 -14.03
C PHE A 26 -11.96 -13.86 -13.92
N THR A 27 -11.15 -12.91 -14.40
CA THR A 27 -9.68 -13.00 -14.33
C THR A 27 -9.09 -12.35 -13.08
N ARG A 28 -9.91 -12.02 -12.08
CA ARG A 28 -9.48 -11.28 -10.88
C ARG A 28 -8.28 -11.88 -10.17
N GLU A 29 -8.22 -13.20 -10.03
CA GLU A 29 -7.15 -13.85 -9.26
C GLU A 29 -5.78 -13.68 -9.93
N ALA A 30 -5.74 -13.44 -11.25
CA ALA A 30 -4.49 -13.23 -11.99
C ALA A 30 -3.94 -11.80 -11.82
N TRP A 31 -4.80 -10.80 -11.60
CA TRP A 31 -4.38 -9.39 -11.52
C TRP A 31 -4.49 -8.79 -10.12
N LEU A 32 -5.26 -9.39 -9.21
CA LEU A 32 -5.41 -8.96 -7.81
C LEU A 32 -4.10 -8.84 -7.03
N PRO A 33 -3.11 -9.75 -7.17
CA PRO A 33 -1.85 -9.64 -6.41
C PRO A 33 -1.07 -8.37 -6.75
N GLU A 34 -1.00 -8.01 -8.03
CA GLU A 34 -0.31 -6.81 -8.51
C GLU A 34 -1.15 -5.55 -8.26
N ALA A 35 -2.47 -5.65 -8.42
CA ALA A 35 -3.36 -4.49 -8.40
C ALA A 35 -3.93 -4.13 -7.02
N GLY A 36 -3.97 -5.09 -6.11
CA GLY A 36 -4.55 -4.95 -4.77
C GLY A 36 -4.04 -3.72 -4.01
N PRO A 37 -2.72 -3.47 -3.96
CA PRO A 37 -2.17 -2.31 -3.24
C PRO A 37 -2.69 -0.96 -3.78
N TRP A 38 -2.72 -0.77 -5.10
CA TRP A 38 -3.19 0.49 -5.68
C TRP A 38 -4.71 0.63 -5.61
N LEU A 39 -5.48 -0.47 -5.75
CA LEU A 39 -6.93 -0.47 -5.49
C LEU A 39 -7.23 -0.04 -4.06
N GLN A 40 -6.52 -0.60 -3.08
CA GLN A 40 -6.73 -0.28 -1.67
C GLN A 40 -6.35 1.18 -1.36
N GLN A 41 -5.35 1.73 -2.04
CA GLN A 41 -4.98 3.14 -1.91
C GLN A 41 -6.01 4.08 -2.54
N LEU A 42 -6.53 3.73 -3.72
CA LEU A 42 -7.62 4.49 -4.35
C LEU A 42 -8.90 4.43 -3.55
N TRP A 43 -9.25 3.25 -3.04
CA TRP A 43 -10.42 3.07 -2.18
C TRP A 43 -10.31 3.94 -0.94
N ARG A 44 -9.16 3.92 -0.26
CA ARG A 44 -8.91 4.80 0.90
C ARG A 44 -8.99 6.29 0.55
N LYS A 45 -8.64 6.69 -0.68
CA LYS A 45 -8.78 8.07 -1.15
C LYS A 45 -10.24 8.42 -1.44
N SER A 46 -11.00 7.53 -2.08
CA SER A 46 -12.40 7.78 -2.45
C SER A 46 -13.34 7.74 -1.25
N THR A 47 -13.08 6.85 -0.28
CA THR A 47 -13.89 6.73 0.93
C THR A 47 -13.39 7.58 2.09
N ARG A 48 -12.37 8.43 1.87
CA ARG A 48 -11.90 9.33 2.93
C ARG A 48 -13.00 10.34 3.23
N PRO A 49 -13.47 10.47 4.49
CA PRO A 49 -14.33 11.57 4.87
C PRO A 49 -13.66 12.90 4.48
N GLY A 50 -14.38 13.75 3.76
CA GLY A 50 -13.86 15.04 3.30
C GLY A 50 -13.39 15.91 4.47
N LEU A 51 -12.53 16.90 4.20
CA LEU A 51 -12.00 17.81 5.22
C LEU A 51 -13.09 18.49 6.07
N GLU A 52 -14.30 18.62 5.49
CA GLU A 52 -15.51 19.15 6.13
C GLU A 52 -16.05 18.31 7.28
N THR A 53 -15.71 17.03 7.34
CA THR A 53 -16.09 16.13 8.44
C THR A 53 -15.13 16.20 9.63
N LEU A 54 -13.98 16.89 9.48
CA LEU A 54 -13.04 17.07 10.57
C LEU A 54 -13.51 18.21 11.49
N PRO A 55 -13.46 18.02 12.82
CA PRO A 55 -13.73 19.10 13.76
C PRO A 55 -12.78 20.28 13.50
N PRO A 56 -13.23 21.53 13.72
CA PRO A 56 -12.53 22.73 13.25
C PRO A 56 -11.08 22.86 13.70
N GLY A 57 -10.70 22.28 14.86
CA GLY A 57 -9.32 22.26 15.35
C GLY A 57 -8.41 21.15 14.77
N LYS A 58 -8.92 20.29 13.90
CA LYS A 58 -8.19 19.16 13.27
C LYS A 58 -8.10 19.30 11.74
N ARG A 59 -8.63 20.38 11.16
CA ARG A 59 -8.49 20.64 9.72
C ARG A 59 -7.03 21.03 9.44
N PRO A 60 -6.32 20.31 8.55
CA PRO A 60 -5.01 20.78 8.13
C PRO A 60 -5.17 22.14 7.43
N ALA A 61 -4.29 23.08 7.74
CA ALA A 61 -4.23 24.36 7.04
C ALA A 61 -4.07 24.11 5.53
N PRO A 62 -4.61 24.99 4.65
CA PRO A 62 -4.45 24.82 3.22
C PRO A 62 -2.96 24.86 2.87
N SER A 63 -2.39 23.68 2.66
CA SER A 63 -1.00 23.54 2.25
C SER A 63 -0.92 23.86 0.76
N GLY A 64 -0.63 25.12 0.46
CA GLY A 64 0.10 25.43 -0.77
C GLY A 64 1.41 24.64 -0.73
N ASN A 65 1.63 23.84 -1.77
CA ASN A 65 2.73 22.90 -1.96
C ASN A 65 2.61 21.61 -1.16
N ALA A 66 2.63 20.50 -1.91
CA ALA A 66 2.75 19.16 -1.40
C ALA A 66 3.90 19.09 -0.38
N ALA A 67 3.56 18.86 0.89
CA ALA A 67 4.51 18.42 1.88
C ALA A 67 5.06 17.07 1.38
N ARG A 68 6.24 17.13 0.78
CA ARG A 68 7.14 16.00 0.60
C ARG A 68 7.31 15.42 2.00
N GLY A 69 6.57 14.35 2.26
CA GLY A 69 6.50 13.77 3.59
C GLY A 69 7.91 13.49 4.09
N ASP A 70 8.18 13.92 5.33
CA ASP A 70 9.29 13.44 6.13
C ASP A 70 9.18 11.91 6.22
N ALA A 71 9.80 11.23 5.26
CA ALA A 71 10.09 9.83 5.38
C ALA A 71 11.08 9.72 6.54
N ALA A 72 10.59 9.26 7.69
CA ALA A 72 11.45 8.77 8.75
C ALA A 72 12.50 7.86 8.10
N LEU A 73 13.78 8.06 8.43
CA LEU A 73 14.86 7.27 7.86
C LEU A 73 14.49 5.79 7.97
N PRO A 74 14.67 4.99 6.89
CA PRO A 74 14.39 3.57 6.95
C PRO A 74 15.13 2.98 8.15
N PRO A 75 14.46 2.10 8.94
CA PRO A 75 15.12 1.48 10.08
C PRO A 75 16.41 0.81 9.61
N PRO A 76 17.49 0.85 10.43
CA PRO A 76 18.74 0.20 10.05
C PRO A 76 18.48 -1.27 9.71
N PRO A 77 19.18 -1.81 8.69
CA PRO A 77 18.93 -3.17 8.23
C PRO A 77 19.10 -4.16 9.39
N PRO A 78 18.27 -5.22 9.45
CA PRO A 78 18.35 -6.21 10.51
C PRO A 78 19.72 -6.88 10.50
N ARG A 79 20.29 -7.04 11.69
CA ARG A 79 21.60 -7.66 11.90
C ARG A 79 21.42 -9.04 12.53
N LYS A 80 22.28 -9.97 12.16
CA LYS A 80 22.37 -11.29 12.77
C LYS A 80 23.51 -11.27 13.78
N CYS A 81 23.17 -11.41 15.07
CA CYS A 81 24.14 -11.62 16.14
C CYS A 81 24.30 -13.11 16.38
N VAL A 82 25.50 -13.64 16.18
CA VAL A 82 25.86 -15.00 16.58
C VAL A 82 26.60 -14.92 17.91
N ALA A 83 25.92 -15.30 19.00
CA ALA A 83 26.54 -15.35 20.31
C ALA A 83 27.56 -16.50 20.40
N THR A 84 28.50 -16.39 21.33
CA THR A 84 29.61 -17.35 21.50
C THR A 84 29.13 -18.76 21.91
N ASP A 85 27.91 -18.85 22.45
CA ASP A 85 27.20 -20.10 22.77
C ASP A 85 26.47 -20.72 21.56
N GLY A 86 26.62 -20.15 20.36
CA GLY A 86 25.97 -20.59 19.13
C GLY A 86 24.54 -20.07 18.94
N ARG A 87 24.01 -19.25 19.87
CA ARG A 87 22.66 -18.68 19.74
C ARG A 87 22.63 -17.59 18.69
N VAL A 88 21.71 -17.71 17.74
CA VAL A 88 21.47 -16.71 16.70
C VAL A 88 20.31 -15.81 17.10
N THR A 89 20.57 -14.51 17.20
CA THR A 89 19.54 -13.49 17.47
C THR A 89 19.49 -12.50 16.31
N TYR A 90 18.31 -12.25 15.78
CA TYR A 90 18.07 -11.22 14.77
C TYR A 90 17.61 -9.96 15.48
N THR A 91 18.36 -8.88 15.34
CA THR A 91 18.06 -7.62 16.05
C THR A 91 18.46 -6.41 15.22
N ASN A 92 17.77 -5.30 15.49
CA ASN A 92 18.09 -3.98 14.92
C ASN A 92 19.01 -3.17 15.87
N ALA A 93 19.28 -3.68 17.07
CA ALA A 93 20.21 -3.10 18.03
C ALA A 93 21.65 -3.62 17.79
N PRO A 94 22.70 -2.88 18.19
CA PRO A 94 24.08 -3.37 18.10
C PRO A 94 24.25 -4.68 18.86
N CYS A 95 25.08 -5.59 18.32
CA CYS A 95 25.26 -6.88 18.96
C CYS A 95 25.98 -6.76 20.31
N PRO A 96 25.64 -7.63 21.30
CA PRO A 96 26.30 -7.64 22.59
C PRO A 96 27.79 -7.98 22.45
N LYS A 97 28.63 -7.47 23.36
CA LYS A 97 30.08 -7.69 23.33
C LYS A 97 30.39 -9.20 23.33
N GLY A 98 31.15 -9.66 22.33
CA GLY A 98 31.52 -11.07 22.16
C GLY A 98 30.66 -11.85 21.16
N ALA A 99 29.59 -11.24 20.63
CA ALA A 99 28.83 -11.81 19.52
C ALA A 99 29.41 -11.37 18.17
N GLN A 100 29.41 -12.28 17.19
CA GLN A 100 29.84 -11.99 15.82
C GLN A 100 28.67 -11.40 15.02
N GLU A 101 28.90 -10.23 14.43
CA GLU A 101 27.95 -9.56 13.53
C GLU A 101 28.02 -10.17 12.12
N GLN A 102 26.87 -10.60 11.60
CA GLN A 102 26.71 -10.95 10.19
C GLN A 102 25.60 -10.10 9.57
N ALA A 103 25.86 -9.58 8.37
CA ALA A 103 24.84 -8.96 7.54
C ALA A 103 23.78 -10.02 7.18
N VAL A 104 22.51 -9.64 7.21
CA VAL A 104 21.43 -10.52 6.79
C VAL A 104 21.27 -10.35 5.28
N ASP A 105 21.69 -11.37 4.51
CA ASP A 105 21.44 -11.43 3.08
C ASP A 105 19.97 -11.82 2.82
N GLY A 106 19.21 -10.90 2.21
CA GLY A 106 17.84 -11.13 1.78
C GLY A 106 16.75 -10.36 2.54
N ALA A 107 15.55 -10.34 1.98
CA ALA A 107 14.39 -9.66 2.56
C ALA A 107 13.82 -10.47 3.73
N VAL A 108 14.20 -10.11 4.96
CA VAL A 108 13.67 -10.76 6.18
C VAL A 108 12.60 -9.88 6.80
N SER A 109 11.37 -10.38 6.88
CA SER A 109 10.26 -9.75 7.59
C SER A 109 10.26 -10.20 9.05
N VAL A 110 10.47 -9.26 9.98
CA VAL A 110 10.40 -9.53 11.42
C VAL A 110 8.96 -9.29 11.90
N LEU A 111 8.31 -10.32 12.44
CA LEU A 111 7.01 -10.20 13.10
C LEU A 111 7.19 -9.71 14.54
N PRO A 112 6.39 -8.76 15.03
CA PRO A 112 6.39 -8.39 16.44
C PRO A 112 5.88 -9.56 17.31
N GLN A 113 6.52 -9.77 18.45
CA GLN A 113 6.03 -10.65 19.52
C GLN A 113 5.20 -9.86 20.53
#